data_AF-A0A381ZI33-F1
#
_entry.id   AF-A0A381ZI33-F1
#
_cell.length_a   1.000
_cell.length_b   1.000
_cell.length_c   1.000
_cell.angle_alpha   90.00
_cell.angle_beta   90.00
_cell.angle_gamma   90.00
#
_symmetry.space_group_name_H-M   'P 1'
#
loop_
_entity.id
_entity.type
_entity.pdbx_description
1 polymer ?
#
loop_
_entity_poly.entity_id
_entity_poly.type
_entity_poly.pdbx_seq_one_letter_code
_entity_poly.pdbx_strand_id
1 'polypeptide(L)'
;RLGGLSTQITKHARPLIKSALTQSPTTAALISGRLREEMGIVNADSELDQIFQAISETVNVTVSPAKKRGISISMKIRLTAVPFDFDSVVGDVGSYVTGKGATIPWFKWLTAAGDRIIVRDYDVEGGHPESSRTGDMIMKKGKKGWRVPPEFAGSPKNNFVTEATDSILPELGRYIQTTAIRML
;
A
#
# COMPACT_ATOMS: atom_id res chain seq x y z
N ARG A 1 -9.33 -31.17 5.93
CA ARG A 1 -8.07 -31.15 5.15
C ARG A 1 -7.38 -29.81 5.35
N LEU A 2 -6.12 -29.77 5.83
CA LEU A 2 -5.41 -28.53 6.18
C LEU A 2 -5.28 -27.54 5.00
N GLY A 3 -5.19 -28.03 3.76
CA GLY A 3 -5.22 -27.17 2.56
C GLY A 3 -6.53 -26.40 2.35
N GLY A 4 -7.63 -26.83 2.98
CA GLY A 4 -8.89 -26.09 2.96
C GLY A 4 -8.86 -24.84 3.86
N LEU A 5 -8.17 -24.92 5.01
CA LEU A 5 -8.08 -23.81 5.96
C LEU A 5 -7.21 -22.68 5.40
N SER A 6 -6.03 -22.99 4.87
CA SER A 6 -5.16 -21.98 4.23
C SER A 6 -5.87 -21.27 3.07
N THR A 7 -6.62 -22.02 2.26
CA THR A 7 -7.39 -21.48 1.14
C THR A 7 -8.49 -20.52 1.60
N GLN A 8 -9.25 -20.87 2.64
CA GLN A 8 -10.29 -20.00 3.18
C GLN A 8 -9.72 -18.71 3.78
N ILE A 9 -8.66 -18.83 4.58
CA ILE A 9 -7.99 -17.66 5.16
C ILE A 9 -7.45 -16.75 4.05
N THR A 10 -6.80 -17.31 3.03
CA THR A 10 -6.29 -16.53 1.89
C THR A 10 -7.43 -15.81 1.17
N LYS A 11 -8.52 -16.53 0.85
CA LYS A 11 -9.69 -15.96 0.16
C LYS A 11 -10.35 -14.82 0.95
N HIS A 12 -10.29 -14.86 2.28
CA HIS A 12 -10.83 -13.81 3.13
C HIS A 12 -9.86 -12.63 3.32
N ALA A 13 -8.56 -12.91 3.52
CA ALA A 13 -7.56 -11.89 3.79
C ALA A 13 -7.30 -10.95 2.61
N ARG A 14 -7.27 -11.47 1.36
CA ARG A 14 -7.01 -10.66 0.16
C ARG A 14 -7.97 -9.46 0.00
N PRO A 15 -9.30 -9.66 -0.06
CA PRO A 15 -10.22 -8.53 -0.19
C PRO A 15 -10.21 -7.61 1.03
N LEU A 16 -9.93 -8.13 2.23
CA LEU A 16 -9.84 -7.31 3.45
C LEU A 16 -8.63 -6.35 3.39
N ILE A 17 -7.47 -6.83 2.95
CA ILE A 17 -6.27 -6.00 2.74
C ILE A 17 -6.53 -4.96 1.66
N LYS A 18 -7.06 -5.36 0.50
CA LYS A 18 -7.37 -4.42 -0.59
C LYS A 18 -8.32 -3.33 -0.11
N SER A 19 -9.38 -3.70 0.62
CA SER A 19 -10.35 -2.76 1.19
C SER A 19 -9.68 -1.77 2.15
N ALA A 20 -8.80 -2.23 3.04
CA ALA A 20 -8.10 -1.36 3.98
C ALA A 20 -7.18 -0.36 3.26
N LEU A 21 -6.47 -0.80 2.22
CA LEU A 21 -5.64 0.08 1.40
C LEU A 21 -6.49 1.14 0.69
N THR A 22 -7.61 0.73 0.08
CA THR A 22 -8.54 1.66 -0.58
C THR A 22 -9.10 2.71 0.37
N GLN A 23 -9.37 2.34 1.63
CA GLN A 23 -9.97 3.24 2.63
C GLN A 23 -8.95 4.09 3.38
N SER A 24 -7.65 3.95 3.11
CA SER A 24 -6.62 4.69 3.84
C SER A 24 -6.70 6.20 3.57
N PRO A 25 -6.37 7.06 4.55
CA PRO A 25 -6.33 8.52 4.35
C PRO A 25 -5.37 8.93 3.21
N THR A 26 -4.25 8.23 3.05
CA THR A 26 -3.29 8.48 1.97
C THR A 26 -3.89 8.18 0.60
N THR A 27 -4.67 7.11 0.46
CA THR A 27 -5.39 6.81 -0.79
C THR A 27 -6.36 7.94 -1.14
N ALA A 28 -7.15 8.42 -0.17
CA ALA A 28 -8.02 9.56 -0.40
C ALA A 28 -7.22 10.81 -0.84
N ALA A 29 -6.08 11.08 -0.21
CA ALA A 29 -5.21 12.20 -0.56
C ALA A 29 -4.59 12.07 -1.97
N LEU A 30 -4.33 10.85 -2.44
CA LEU A 30 -3.83 10.58 -3.79
C LEU A 30 -4.91 10.63 -4.87
N ILE A 31 -6.19 10.44 -4.52
CA ILE A 31 -7.30 10.48 -5.47
C ILE A 31 -7.80 11.91 -5.68
N SER A 32 -7.97 12.68 -4.61
CA SER A 32 -8.58 14.02 -4.71
C SER A 32 -7.96 15.07 -3.79
N GLY A 33 -6.89 14.73 -3.08
CA GLY A 33 -6.22 15.64 -2.17
C GLY A 33 -5.08 16.41 -2.80
N ARG A 34 -4.55 17.35 -2.00
CA ARG A 34 -3.36 18.14 -2.33
C ARG A 34 -2.15 17.27 -2.72
N LEU A 35 -1.98 16.10 -2.10
CA LEU A 35 -0.88 15.18 -2.41
C LEU A 35 -0.89 14.76 -3.88
N ARG A 36 -2.07 14.50 -4.47
CA ARG A 36 -2.23 14.22 -5.89
C ARG A 36 -1.72 15.37 -6.75
N GLU A 37 -2.09 16.59 -6.37
CA GLU A 37 -1.73 17.80 -7.11
C GLU A 37 -0.23 18.07 -7.05
N GLU A 38 0.38 17.96 -5.87
CA GLU A 38 1.84 18.13 -5.71
C GLU A 38 2.62 17.10 -6.53
N MET A 39 2.14 15.86 -6.58
CA MET A 39 2.79 14.77 -7.30
C MET A 39 2.44 14.72 -8.79
N GLY A 40 1.41 15.44 -9.26
CA GLY A 40 1.00 15.42 -10.67
C GLY A 40 0.47 14.08 -11.18
N ILE A 41 -0.17 13.28 -10.32
CA ILE A 41 -0.69 11.94 -10.65
C ILE A 41 -2.07 12.03 -11.31
N VAL A 42 -2.12 11.79 -12.63
CA VAL A 42 -3.34 11.95 -13.43
C VAL A 42 -4.35 10.82 -13.17
N ASN A 43 -3.89 9.56 -13.21
CA ASN A 43 -4.72 8.35 -13.20
C ASN A 43 -4.65 7.59 -11.86
N ALA A 44 -4.60 8.32 -10.75
CA ALA A 44 -4.34 7.77 -9.42
C ALA A 44 -5.25 6.58 -9.07
N ASP A 45 -6.56 6.68 -9.30
CA ASP A 45 -7.53 5.62 -9.00
C ASP A 45 -7.16 4.28 -9.66
N SER A 46 -6.88 4.31 -10.95
CA SER A 46 -6.59 3.10 -11.74
C SER A 46 -5.22 2.48 -11.41
N GLU A 47 -4.22 3.31 -11.10
CA GLU A 47 -2.90 2.82 -10.68
C GLU A 47 -2.97 2.25 -9.27
N LEU A 48 -3.66 2.92 -8.35
CA LEU A 48 -3.84 2.44 -6.97
C LEU A 48 -4.62 1.12 -6.92
N ASP A 49 -5.67 0.95 -7.73
CA ASP A 49 -6.39 -0.33 -7.80
C ASP A 49 -5.48 -1.49 -8.24
N GLN A 50 -4.63 -1.27 -9.25
CA GLN A 50 -3.65 -2.26 -9.72
C GLN A 50 -2.60 -2.57 -8.66
N ILE A 51 -2.05 -1.53 -8.02
CA ILE A 51 -1.09 -1.66 -6.91
C ILE A 51 -1.70 -2.47 -5.77
N PHE A 52 -2.90 -2.11 -5.32
CA PHE A 52 -3.55 -2.76 -4.19
C PHE A 52 -3.98 -4.19 -4.53
N GLN A 53 -4.38 -4.44 -5.78
CA GLN A 53 -4.63 -5.79 -6.28
C GLN A 53 -3.35 -6.63 -6.16
N ALA A 54 -2.24 -6.17 -6.72
CA ALA A 54 -0.96 -6.88 -6.71
C ALA A 54 -0.46 -7.13 -5.28
N ILE A 55 -0.54 -6.13 -4.39
CA ILE A 55 -0.19 -6.28 -2.98
C ILE A 55 -1.08 -7.32 -2.29
N SER A 56 -2.40 -7.29 -2.52
CA SER A 56 -3.31 -8.27 -1.93
C SER A 56 -3.02 -9.69 -2.40
N GLU A 57 -2.54 -9.86 -3.64
CA GLU A 57 -2.21 -11.18 -4.18
C GLU A 57 -1.00 -11.83 -3.51
N THR A 58 -0.13 -11.05 -2.87
CA THR A 58 1.03 -11.54 -2.11
C THR A 58 0.69 -12.31 -0.84
N VAL A 59 -0.58 -12.30 -0.41
CA VAL A 59 -1.03 -13.04 0.77
C VAL A 59 -0.72 -14.53 0.60
N ASN A 60 0.06 -15.04 1.55
CA ASN A 60 0.41 -16.44 1.66
C ASN A 60 0.11 -16.94 3.07
N VAL A 61 -0.60 -18.06 3.14
CA VAL A 61 -1.04 -18.68 4.40
C VAL A 61 -0.50 -20.10 4.48
N THR A 62 0.28 -20.36 5.53
CA THR A 62 0.78 -21.69 5.84
C THR A 62 0.20 -22.16 7.16
N VAL A 63 -0.22 -23.43 7.19
CA VAL A 63 -0.81 -24.07 8.37
C VAL A 63 0.02 -25.30 8.71
N SER A 64 0.56 -25.36 9.93
CA SER A 64 1.32 -26.53 10.37
C SER A 64 0.39 -27.73 10.59
N PRO A 65 0.92 -28.96 10.54
CA PRO A 65 0.19 -30.13 11.01
C PRO A 65 -0.36 -29.92 12.43
N ALA A 66 -1.58 -30.36 12.66
CA ALA A 66 -2.19 -30.35 13.98
C ALA A 66 -1.51 -31.40 14.87
N LYS A 67 -1.10 -30.98 16.06
CA LYS A 67 -0.54 -31.86 17.10
C LYS A 67 -1.57 -32.05 18.20
N LYS A 68 -1.94 -33.30 18.45
CA LYS A 68 -2.85 -33.69 19.53
C LYS A 68 -2.03 -34.09 20.76
N ARG A 69 -2.35 -33.53 21.93
CA ARG A 69 -1.80 -33.94 23.23
C ARG A 69 -2.96 -34.04 24.22
N GLY A 70 -3.43 -35.27 24.47
CA GLY A 70 -4.65 -35.52 25.24
C GLY A 70 -5.89 -34.94 24.54
N ILE A 71 -6.60 -34.05 25.22
CA ILE A 71 -7.79 -33.34 24.71
C ILE A 71 -7.39 -32.11 23.88
N SER A 72 -6.17 -31.60 24.06
CA SER A 72 -5.72 -30.37 23.40
C SER A 72 -5.23 -30.64 21.97
N ILE A 73 -5.69 -29.82 21.03
CA ILE A 73 -5.18 -29.74 19.66
C ILE A 73 -4.43 -28.42 19.52
N SER A 74 -3.22 -28.48 18.95
CA SER A 74 -2.40 -27.31 18.66
C SER A 74 -1.98 -27.28 17.19
N MET A 75 -2.04 -26.10 16.57
CA MET A 75 -1.53 -25.85 15.22
C MET A 75 -0.96 -24.44 15.16
N LYS A 76 -0.05 -24.20 14.21
CA LYS A 76 0.51 -22.87 13.93
C LYS A 76 -0.02 -22.42 12.58
N ILE A 77 -0.57 -21.21 12.54
CA ILE A 77 -0.99 -20.54 11.31
C ILE A 77 -0.04 -19.36 11.13
N ARG A 78 0.64 -19.30 9.99
CA ARG A 78 1.47 -18.16 9.59
C ARG A 78 0.86 -17.53 8.36
N LEU A 79 0.51 -16.26 8.48
CA LEU A 79 0.09 -15.41 7.38
C LEU A 79 1.22 -14.43 7.08
N THR A 80 1.62 -14.33 5.82
CA THR A 80 2.55 -13.33 5.31
C THR A 80 1.84 -12.55 4.22
N ALA A 81 1.89 -11.24 4.30
CA ALA A 81 1.31 -10.30 3.34
C ALA A 81 2.17 -9.04 3.31
N VAL A 82 2.02 -8.24 2.26
CA VAL A 82 2.76 -6.99 2.01
C VAL A 82 4.26 -7.28 1.82
N PRO A 83 4.80 -7.14 0.61
CA PRO A 83 6.22 -7.37 0.37
C PRO A 83 7.04 -6.28 1.06
N PHE A 84 8.27 -6.61 1.46
CA PHE A 84 9.22 -5.61 1.97
C PHE A 84 9.67 -4.63 0.87
N ASP A 85 9.72 -5.12 -0.37
CA ASP A 85 10.01 -4.33 -1.57
C ASP A 85 8.83 -4.42 -2.53
N PHE A 86 8.21 -3.28 -2.80
CA PHE A 86 7.06 -3.18 -3.68
C PHE A 86 7.45 -3.28 -5.17
N ASP A 87 8.70 -3.00 -5.53
CA ASP A 87 9.12 -2.98 -6.94
C ASP A 87 8.87 -4.34 -7.62
N SER A 88 9.08 -5.44 -6.89
CA SER A 88 8.84 -6.81 -7.39
C SER A 88 7.38 -7.19 -7.62
N VAL A 89 6.43 -6.43 -7.05
CA VAL A 89 5.00 -6.75 -7.05
C VAL A 89 4.21 -5.75 -7.89
N VAL A 90 4.64 -4.50 -7.87
CA VAL A 90 3.93 -3.38 -8.50
C VAL A 90 4.32 -3.21 -9.98
N GLY A 91 5.47 -3.72 -10.43
CA GLY A 91 5.87 -3.62 -11.83
C GLY A 91 6.05 -2.16 -12.27
N ASP A 92 5.45 -1.77 -13.40
CA ASP A 92 5.61 -0.43 -14.00
C ASP A 92 4.59 0.61 -13.49
N VAL A 93 3.56 0.21 -12.74
CA VAL A 93 2.62 1.16 -12.10
C VAL A 93 3.26 1.83 -10.90
N GLY A 94 2.70 2.96 -10.43
CA GLY A 94 3.34 3.70 -9.34
C GLY A 94 4.47 4.62 -9.81
N SER A 95 4.57 4.84 -11.12
CA SER A 95 5.52 5.76 -11.73
C SER A 95 4.96 6.39 -13.00
N TYR A 96 5.47 7.58 -13.37
CA TYR A 96 5.19 8.16 -14.69
C TYR A 96 6.39 8.94 -15.21
N VAL A 97 6.44 9.15 -16.54
CA VAL A 97 7.48 9.98 -17.18
C VAL A 97 6.94 11.40 -17.41
N THR A 98 7.72 12.41 -17.02
CA THR A 98 7.40 13.82 -17.25
C THR A 98 7.59 14.18 -18.73
N GLY A 99 7.01 15.30 -19.17
CA GLY A 99 7.26 15.82 -20.53
C GLY A 99 8.73 16.15 -20.84
N LYS A 100 9.60 16.20 -19.82
CA LYS A 100 11.05 16.40 -19.95
C LYS A 100 11.85 15.08 -19.89
N GLY A 101 11.18 13.93 -19.89
CA GLY A 101 11.81 12.60 -19.87
C GLY A 101 12.27 12.12 -18.50
N ALA A 102 12.04 12.87 -17.42
CA ALA A 102 12.36 12.41 -16.06
C ALA A 102 11.26 11.47 -15.53
N THR A 103 11.65 10.35 -14.92
CA THR A 103 10.74 9.39 -14.27
C THR A 103 10.44 9.82 -12.83
N ILE A 104 9.16 9.79 -12.46
CA ILE A 104 8.64 10.11 -11.13
C ILE A 104 8.07 8.81 -10.53
N PRO A 105 8.83 8.08 -9.69
CA PRO A 105 8.36 6.86 -9.04
C PRO A 105 7.59 7.20 -7.75
N TRP A 106 6.41 7.80 -7.92
CA TRP A 106 5.62 8.39 -6.84
C TRP A 106 5.26 7.39 -5.72
N PHE A 107 4.97 6.13 -6.08
CA PHE A 107 4.60 5.12 -5.08
C PHE A 107 5.80 4.72 -4.20
N LYS A 108 6.98 4.59 -4.81
CA LYS A 108 8.24 4.33 -4.09
C LYS A 108 8.62 5.50 -3.19
N TRP A 109 8.35 6.73 -3.61
CA TRP A 109 8.58 7.90 -2.77
C TRP A 109 7.72 7.88 -1.50
N LEU A 110 6.43 7.57 -1.64
CA LEU A 110 5.51 7.46 -0.50
C LEU A 110 5.86 6.33 0.47
N THR A 111 6.35 5.20 -0.06
CA THR A 111 6.55 4.00 0.74
C THR A 111 7.96 3.88 1.32
N ALA A 112 8.95 4.59 0.78
CA ALA A 112 10.35 4.38 1.15
C ALA A 112 11.24 5.62 1.25
N ALA A 113 10.83 6.80 0.77
CA ALA A 113 11.73 7.96 0.77
C ALA A 113 11.91 8.60 2.15
N GLY A 114 10.98 8.38 3.08
CA GLY A 114 10.93 9.11 4.35
C GLY A 114 10.73 10.60 4.14
N ASP A 115 11.30 11.41 5.02
CA ASP A 115 11.11 12.86 5.08
C ASP A 115 12.19 13.67 4.34
N ARG A 116 13.03 13.00 3.53
CA ARG A 116 14.13 13.62 2.79
C ARG A 116 13.63 14.45 1.61
N ILE A 117 14.40 15.47 1.23
CA ILE A 117 14.21 16.20 -0.04
C ILE A 117 14.51 15.25 -1.21
N ILE A 118 13.53 15.09 -2.09
CA ILE A 118 13.56 14.16 -3.23
C ILE A 118 13.88 14.93 -4.52
N VAL A 119 13.16 16.03 -4.75
CA VAL A 119 13.39 16.90 -5.92
C VAL A 119 14.11 18.14 -5.43
N ARG A 120 15.37 18.31 -5.83
CA ARG A 120 16.17 19.49 -5.49
C ARG A 120 15.91 20.61 -6.49
N ASP A 121 16.07 21.85 -6.06
CA ASP A 121 15.97 23.06 -6.91
C ASP A 121 14.60 23.30 -7.57
N TYR A 122 13.55 22.63 -7.09
CA TYR A 122 12.16 22.85 -7.49
C TYR A 122 11.26 22.96 -6.27
N ASP A 123 10.29 23.87 -6.36
CA ASP A 123 9.26 24.09 -5.35
C ASP A 123 7.89 23.82 -6.00
N VAL A 124 6.93 23.38 -5.20
CA VAL A 124 5.53 23.29 -5.63
C VAL A 124 4.86 24.65 -5.45
N GLU A 125 4.18 25.11 -6.50
CA GLU A 125 3.45 26.39 -6.53
C GLU A 125 2.01 26.13 -6.98
N GLY A 126 1.03 26.62 -6.21
CA GLY A 126 -0.40 26.60 -6.56
C GLY A 126 -0.84 27.86 -7.32
N GLY A 127 -2.09 27.89 -7.76
CA GLY A 127 -2.68 28.97 -8.56
C GLY A 127 -2.45 28.84 -10.07
N HIS A 128 -2.21 27.62 -10.57
CA HIS A 128 -1.84 27.35 -11.96
C HIS A 128 -2.78 26.33 -12.64
N PRO A 129 -4.12 26.54 -12.66
CA PRO A 129 -5.05 25.52 -13.13
C PRO A 129 -4.91 25.18 -14.62
N GLU A 130 -4.49 26.13 -15.44
CA GLU A 130 -4.30 25.94 -16.89
C GLU A 130 -3.01 25.18 -17.25
N SER A 131 -2.03 25.18 -16.33
CA SER A 131 -0.71 24.55 -16.52
C SER A 131 -0.51 23.29 -15.68
N SER A 132 -1.43 23.03 -14.74
CA SER A 132 -1.40 21.86 -13.88
C SER A 132 -1.91 20.62 -14.60
N ARG A 133 -1.34 19.47 -14.23
CA ARG A 133 -1.78 18.16 -14.74
C ARG A 133 -2.99 17.61 -13.98
N THR A 134 -3.26 18.14 -12.79
CA THR A 134 -4.06 17.45 -11.78
C THR A 134 -4.96 18.37 -10.97
N GLY A 135 -5.06 19.65 -11.33
CA GLY A 135 -5.83 20.62 -10.57
C GLY A 135 -5.13 21.96 -10.60
N ASP A 136 -4.42 22.32 -9.53
CA ASP A 136 -3.93 23.70 -9.34
C ASP A 136 -2.41 23.86 -9.18
N MET A 137 -1.65 22.77 -9.05
CA MET A 137 -0.22 22.84 -8.68
C MET A 137 0.75 22.49 -9.82
N ILE A 138 1.89 23.18 -9.84
CA ILE A 138 3.02 22.93 -10.74
C ILE A 138 4.34 22.83 -9.98
N MET A 139 5.33 22.19 -10.60
CA MET A 139 6.73 22.21 -10.15
C MET A 139 7.48 23.35 -10.85
N LYS A 140 7.99 24.31 -10.09
CA LYS A 140 8.73 25.48 -10.59
C LYS A 140 10.13 25.51 -10.00
N LYS A 141 11.11 26.04 -10.73
CA LYS A 141 12.47 26.18 -10.22
C LYS A 141 12.47 27.04 -8.95
N GLY A 142 13.09 26.54 -7.89
CA GLY A 142 13.04 27.09 -6.55
C GLY A 142 14.25 26.70 -5.72
N LYS A 143 14.22 26.99 -4.42
CA LYS A 143 15.35 26.70 -3.49
C LYS A 143 14.95 25.82 -2.31
N LYS A 144 13.65 25.59 -2.08
CA LYS A 144 13.18 24.79 -0.94
C LYS A 144 13.34 23.31 -1.24
N GLY A 145 13.18 22.92 -2.50
CA GLY A 145 13.10 21.52 -2.87
C GLY A 145 11.73 20.95 -2.49
N TRP A 146 11.41 19.78 -3.04
CA TRP A 146 10.20 19.05 -2.71
C TRP A 146 10.53 17.73 -2.03
N ARG A 147 9.72 17.40 -1.03
CA ARG A 147 9.67 16.12 -0.33
C ARG A 147 8.22 15.69 -0.19
N VAL A 148 7.99 14.41 0.03
CA VAL A 148 6.66 13.93 0.45
C VAL A 148 6.26 14.69 1.72
N PRO A 149 5.03 15.23 1.80
CA PRO A 149 4.56 15.87 3.03
C PRO A 149 4.72 14.91 4.22
N PRO A 150 5.22 15.38 5.39
CA PRO A 150 5.58 14.50 6.51
C PRO A 150 4.47 13.55 6.96
N GLU A 151 3.21 13.95 6.85
CA GLU A 151 2.04 13.15 7.18
C GLU A 151 1.79 11.95 6.25
N PHE A 152 2.41 11.92 5.06
CA PHE A 152 2.36 10.82 4.10
C PHE A 152 3.72 10.15 3.88
N ALA A 153 4.77 10.62 4.56
CA ALA A 153 6.13 10.18 4.37
C ALA A 153 6.38 8.80 5.01
N GLY A 154 6.41 7.76 4.18
CA GLY A 154 6.66 6.39 4.61
C GLY A 154 8.12 5.96 4.52
N SER A 155 8.43 4.91 5.26
CA SER A 155 9.67 4.14 5.23
C SER A 155 9.38 2.68 4.86
N PRO A 156 10.39 1.88 4.46
CA PRO A 156 10.19 0.48 4.10
C PRO A 156 9.55 -0.37 5.22
N LYS A 157 9.65 0.07 6.48
CA LYS A 157 9.07 -0.63 7.65
C LYS A 157 7.80 0.00 8.19
N ASN A 158 7.51 1.25 7.83
CA ASN A 158 6.35 1.97 8.30
C ASN A 158 5.89 2.97 7.25
N ASN A 159 4.80 2.65 6.57
CA ASN A 159 4.16 3.49 5.56
C ASN A 159 2.66 3.17 5.54
N PHE A 160 1.90 3.90 4.72
CA PHE A 160 0.44 3.74 4.69
C PHE A 160 -0.03 2.32 4.31
N VAL A 161 0.77 1.55 3.56
CA VAL A 161 0.44 0.16 3.20
C VAL A 161 0.56 -0.75 4.42
N THR A 162 1.65 -0.62 5.19
CA THR A 162 1.83 -1.39 6.43
C THR A 162 0.78 -0.98 7.46
N GLU A 163 0.53 0.32 7.62
CA GLU A 163 -0.47 0.84 8.57
C GLU A 163 -1.90 0.36 8.23
N ALA A 164 -2.31 0.46 6.95
CA ALA A 164 -3.61 -0.02 6.51
C ALA A 164 -3.76 -1.54 6.72
N THR A 165 -2.69 -2.30 6.44
CA THR A 165 -2.71 -3.76 6.64
C THR A 165 -2.73 -4.14 8.13
N ASP A 166 -2.02 -3.42 8.98
CA ASP A 166 -2.00 -3.67 10.42
C ASP A 166 -3.36 -3.39 11.06
N SER A 167 -4.12 -2.42 10.52
CA SER A 167 -5.44 -2.06 11.01
C SER A 167 -6.46 -3.21 10.97
N ILE A 168 -6.30 -4.16 10.03
CA ILE A 168 -7.23 -5.29 9.86
C ILE A 168 -6.85 -6.54 10.69
N LEU A 169 -5.67 -6.55 11.33
CA LEU A 169 -5.19 -7.73 12.08
C LEU A 169 -6.18 -8.23 13.14
N PRO A 170 -6.91 -7.38 13.90
CA PRO A 170 -7.90 -7.86 14.87
C PRO A 170 -9.09 -8.58 14.23
N GLU A 171 -9.56 -8.13 13.07
CA GLU A 171 -10.63 -8.79 12.32
C GLU A 171 -10.16 -10.11 11.73
N LEU A 172 -9.01 -10.08 11.07
CA LEU A 172 -8.41 -11.26 10.46
C LEU A 172 -8.08 -12.34 11.50
N GLY A 173 -7.59 -11.95 12.68
CA GLY A 173 -7.35 -12.85 13.81
C GLY A 173 -8.62 -13.56 14.28
N ARG A 174 -9.73 -12.83 14.43
CA ARG A 174 -11.05 -13.41 14.79
C ARG A 174 -11.55 -14.39 13.73
N TYR A 175 -11.42 -14.02 12.44
CA TYR A 175 -11.80 -14.90 11.34
C TYR A 175 -10.99 -16.19 11.33
N ILE A 176 -9.68 -16.10 11.49
CA ILE A 176 -8.76 -17.26 11.52
C ILE A 176 -9.14 -18.19 12.68
N GLN A 177 -9.33 -17.65 13.89
CA GLN A 177 -9.70 -18.45 15.07
C GLN A 177 -11.02 -19.19 14.86
N THR A 178 -12.06 -18.46 14.43
CA THR A 178 -13.39 -19.03 14.20
C THR A 178 -13.37 -20.12 13.12
N THR A 179 -12.66 -19.86 12.02
CA THR A 179 -12.56 -20.81 10.91
C THR A 179 -11.77 -22.06 11.31
N ALA A 180 -10.68 -21.90 12.06
CA ALA A 180 -9.89 -23.02 12.55
C ALA A 180 -10.70 -23.93 13.48
N ILE A 181 -11.47 -23.36 14.43
CA ILE A 181 -12.31 -24.13 15.36
C ILE A 181 -13.37 -24.94 14.61
N ARG A 182 -14.02 -24.36 13.59
CA ARG A 182 -15.07 -25.05 12.81
C ARG A 182 -14.56 -26.23 11.99
N MET A 183 -13.25 -26.28 11.71
CA MET A 183 -12.64 -27.32 10.87
C MET A 183 -11.93 -28.41 11.67
N LEU A 184 -11.85 -28.26 13.00
CA LEU A 184 -11.36 -29.26 13.95
C LEU A 184 -12.52 -30.11 14.48
#